data_AF-A0A085F3S3-F1
#
_entry.id   AF-A0A085F3S3-F1
#
_cell.length_a   1.000
_cell.length_b   1.000
_cell.length_c   1.000
_cell.angle_alpha   90.00
_cell.angle_beta   90.00
_cell.angle_gamma   90.00
#
_symmetry.space_group_name_H-M   'P 1'
#
loop_
_entity.id
_entity.type
_entity.pdbx_description
1 polymer ?
#
loop_
_entity_poly.entity_id
_entity_poly.type
_entity_poly.pdbx_seq_one_letter_code
_entity_poly.pdbx_strand_id
1 'polypeptide(L)'
;MLPFQAQGAAMGIEDAAVLAPLLIKESSAESAFAKFEAIRRPRVERVARISRSNGKIFHLPWPFSAARNLVISAQGPRGHLKRLAWLYGHNAQPQNLESPREAPELNP
;
A
#
# COMPACT_ATOMS: atom_id res chain seq x y z
N MET A 1 7.14 -4.22 -9.27
CA MET A 1 5.69 -4.48 -9.52
C MET A 1 5.21 -3.65 -10.70
N LEU A 2 4.14 -4.06 -11.39
CA LEU A 2 3.59 -3.27 -12.51
C LEU A 2 2.96 -1.95 -12.03
N PRO A 3 2.96 -0.87 -12.86
CA PRO A 3 2.54 0.46 -12.44
C PRO A 3 1.02 0.66 -12.35
N PHE A 4 0.21 -0.40 -12.48
CA PHE A 4 -1.26 -0.31 -12.52
C PHE A 4 -1.95 -0.07 -11.18
N GLN A 5 -1.18 0.23 -10.12
CA GLN A 5 -1.68 0.81 -8.86
C GLN A 5 -0.89 2.05 -8.41
N ALA A 6 0.11 2.49 -9.18
CA ALA A 6 0.97 3.62 -8.83
C ALA A 6 1.58 3.56 -7.42
N GLN A 7 1.87 2.36 -6.90
CA GLN A 7 2.38 2.17 -5.52
C GLN A 7 3.88 1.89 -5.43
N GLY A 8 4.64 1.87 -6.53
CA GLY A 8 6.06 1.49 -6.48
C GLY A 8 6.87 2.32 -5.47
N ALA A 9 6.79 3.65 -5.58
CA ALA A 9 7.46 4.56 -4.66
C ALA A 9 6.88 4.50 -3.24
N ALA A 10 5.56 4.44 -3.11
CA ALA A 10 4.89 4.34 -1.80
C ALA A 10 5.32 3.09 -1.03
N MET A 11 5.52 1.95 -1.70
CA MET A 11 6.02 0.72 -1.04
C MET A 11 7.43 0.92 -0.47
N GLY A 12 8.32 1.61 -1.19
CA GLY A 12 9.65 1.93 -0.66
C GLY A 12 9.61 2.85 0.57
N ILE A 13 8.69 3.82 0.59
CA ILE A 13 8.47 4.69 1.76
C ILE A 13 7.92 3.88 2.94
N GLU A 14 6.93 3.01 2.71
CA GLU A 14 6.41 2.12 3.74
C GLU A 14 7.50 1.16 4.27
N ASP A 15 8.37 0.66 3.39
CA ASP A 15 9.48 -0.22 3.78
C ASP A 15 10.48 0.52 4.67
N ALA A 16 10.82 1.77 4.36
CA ALA A 16 11.69 2.59 5.20
C ALA A 16 11.06 2.86 6.58
N ALA A 17 9.76 3.16 6.62
CA ALA A 17 9.02 3.40 7.87
C ALA A 17 8.99 2.16 8.79
N VAL A 18 8.99 0.95 8.22
CA VAL A 18 9.02 -0.30 8.99
C VAL A 18 10.44 -0.72 9.35
N LEU A 19 11.40 -0.64 8.42
CA LEU A 19 12.75 -1.16 8.61
C LEU A 19 13.59 -0.30 9.58
N ALA A 20 13.51 1.03 9.48
CA ALA A 20 14.30 1.94 10.31
C ALA A 20 14.12 1.67 11.83
N PRO A 21 12.91 1.58 12.39
CA PRO A 21 12.75 1.27 13.81
C PRO A 21 13.15 -0.16 14.19
N LEU A 22 13.06 -1.12 13.27
CA LEU A 22 13.52 -2.49 13.53
C LEU A 22 15.05 -2.54 13.66
N LEU A 23 15.77 -1.82 12.79
CA LEU A 23 17.23 -1.70 12.89
C LEU A 23 17.69 -1.05 14.19
N ILE A 24 16.87 -0.21 14.83
CA ILE A 24 17.16 0.41 16.12
C ILE A 24 16.87 -0.56 17.30
N LYS A 25 15.79 -1.35 17.20
CA LYS A 25 15.26 -2.14 18.33
C LYS A 25 15.85 -3.55 18.42
N GLU A 26 16.21 -4.15 17.29
CA GLU A 26 16.64 -5.54 17.23
C GLU A 26 18.13 -5.70 17.57
N SER A 27 18.49 -6.84 18.13
CA SER A 27 19.87 -7.13 18.55
C SER A 27 20.85 -7.38 17.40
N SER A 28 20.35 -7.63 16.19
CA SER A 28 21.16 -7.80 14.98
C SER A 28 20.40 -7.40 13.73
N ALA A 29 21.14 -7.12 12.65
CA ALA A 29 20.56 -6.81 11.35
C ALA A 29 19.72 -7.98 10.81
N GLU A 30 20.17 -9.22 11.00
CA GLU A 30 19.47 -10.43 10.57
C GLU A 30 18.09 -10.55 11.25
N SER A 31 18.02 -10.30 12.57
CA SER A 31 16.75 -10.28 13.30
C SER A 31 15.81 -9.18 12.78
N ALA A 32 16.34 -7.98 12.52
CA ALA A 32 15.57 -6.87 11.93
C ALA A 32 15.02 -7.21 10.55
N PHE A 33 15.83 -7.78 9.66
CA PHE A 33 15.40 -8.14 8.32
C PHE A 33 14.38 -9.28 8.32
N ALA A 34 14.52 -10.29 9.20
CA ALA A 34 13.54 -11.36 9.33
C ALA A 34 12.17 -10.82 9.77
N LYS A 35 12.14 -9.91 10.75
CA LYS A 35 10.90 -9.25 11.20
C LYS A 35 10.32 -8.32 10.14
N PHE A 36 11.17 -7.54 9.49
CA PHE A 36 10.78 -6.65 8.38
C PHE A 36 10.07 -7.45 7.29
N GLU A 37 10.67 -8.55 6.86
CA GLU A 37 10.12 -9.41 5.83
C GLU A 37 8.75 -9.99 6.25
N ALA A 38 8.63 -10.50 7.46
CA ALA A 38 7.37 -11.04 7.99
C ALA A 38 6.25 -9.99 7.99
N ILE A 39 6.57 -8.73 8.32
CA ILE A 39 5.61 -7.62 8.34
C ILE A 39 5.25 -7.17 6.92
N ARG A 40 6.23 -7.01 6.03
CA ARG A 40 6.04 -6.37 4.73
C ARG A 40 5.59 -7.30 3.63
N ARG A 41 5.99 -8.58 3.65
CA ARG A 41 5.70 -9.53 2.58
C ARG A 41 4.20 -9.63 2.25
N PRO A 42 3.26 -9.78 3.21
CA PRO A 42 1.83 -9.86 2.88
C PRO A 42 1.30 -8.60 2.17
N ARG A 43 1.80 -7.42 2.57
CA ARG A 43 1.42 -6.12 2.01
C ARG A 43 1.95 -5.98 0.58
N VAL A 44 3.24 -6.21 0.37
CA VAL A 44 3.89 -6.10 -0.95
C VAL A 44 3.29 -7.09 -1.95
N GLU A 45 3.08 -8.35 -1.53
CA GLU A 45 2.48 -9.37 -2.39
C GLU A 45 1.05 -9.02 -2.79
N ARG A 46 0.24 -8.49 -1.86
CA ARG A 46 -1.14 -8.06 -2.15
C ARG A 46 -1.16 -6.92 -3.16
N VAL A 47 -0.32 -5.90 -2.98
CA VAL A 47 -0.22 -4.77 -3.92
C VAL A 47 0.25 -5.27 -5.30
N ALA A 48 1.31 -6.08 -5.35
CA ALA A 48 1.84 -6.61 -6.61
C ALA A 48 0.82 -7.47 -7.38
N ARG A 49 0.08 -8.33 -6.67
CA ARG A 49 -0.97 -9.18 -7.25
C ARG A 49 -2.10 -8.34 -7.84
N ILE A 50 -2.58 -7.34 -7.11
CA ILE A 50 -3.64 -6.45 -7.57
C ILE A 50 -3.18 -5.61 -8.75
N SER A 51 -1.96 -5.07 -8.73
CA SER A 51 -1.37 -4.37 -9.89
C SER A 51 -1.33 -5.26 -11.13
N ARG A 52 -0.98 -6.55 -10.98
CA ARG A 52 -0.99 -7.49 -12.11
C ARG A 52 -2.40 -7.73 -12.65
N SER A 53 -3.38 -7.93 -11.77
CA SER A 53 -4.78 -8.09 -12.16
C SER A 53 -5.32 -6.85 -12.86
N ASN A 54 -5.02 -5.66 -12.34
CA ASN A 54 -5.44 -4.39 -12.94
C ASN A 54 -4.83 -4.19 -14.33
N GLY A 55 -3.57 -4.58 -14.54
CA GLY A 55 -2.97 -4.59 -15.87
C GLY A 55 -3.79 -5.36 -16.90
N LYS A 56 -4.39 -6.49 -16.52
CA LYS A 56 -5.29 -7.24 -17.40
C LYS A 56 -6.66 -6.57 -17.53
N ILE A 57 -7.28 -6.19 -16.41
CA ILE A 57 -8.63 -5.62 -16.36
C ILE A 57 -8.72 -4.30 -17.15
N PHE A 58 -7.67 -3.48 -17.08
CA PHE A 58 -7.64 -2.18 -17.77
C PHE A 58 -7.57 -2.34 -19.30
N HIS A 59 -7.02 -3.45 -19.79
CA HIS A 59 -6.81 -3.72 -21.21
C HIS A 59 -7.71 -4.85 -21.76
N LEU A 60 -8.84 -5.12 -21.11
CA LEU A 60 -9.80 -6.11 -21.63
C LEU A 60 -10.27 -5.69 -23.04
N PRO A 61 -10.28 -6.61 -24.02
CA PRO A 61 -10.81 -6.32 -25.35
C PRO A 61 -12.33 -6.28 -25.32
N TRP A 62 -12.94 -5.80 -26.40
CA TRP A 62 -14.36 -5.99 -26.63
C TRP A 62 -14.68 -7.50 -26.76
N PRO A 63 -15.80 -8.02 -26.19
CA PRO A 63 -16.87 -7.31 -25.48
C PRO A 63 -16.65 -7.17 -23.97
N PHE A 64 -15.59 -7.75 -23.40
CA PHE A 64 -15.34 -7.74 -21.95
C PHE A 64 -15.09 -6.33 -21.38
N SER A 65 -14.57 -5.40 -22.18
CA SER A 65 -14.45 -3.99 -21.82
C SER A 65 -15.82 -3.33 -21.52
N ALA A 66 -16.88 -3.71 -22.26
CA ALA A 66 -18.23 -3.21 -22.03
C ALA A 66 -18.79 -3.71 -20.69
N ALA A 67 -18.62 -5.01 -20.39
CA ALA A 67 -18.98 -5.58 -19.11
C ALA A 67 -18.21 -4.91 -17.95
N ARG A 68 -16.90 -4.68 -18.11
CA ARG A 68 -16.07 -3.93 -17.15
C ARG A 68 -16.62 -2.53 -16.90
N ASN A 69 -16.96 -1.79 -17.97
CA ASN A 69 -17.49 -0.43 -17.87
C ASN A 69 -18.84 -0.41 -17.12
N LEU A 70 -19.73 -1.37 -17.40
CA LEU A 70 -21.00 -1.51 -16.71
C LEU A 70 -20.80 -1.76 -15.20
N VAL A 71 -19.92 -2.69 -14.84
CA VAL A 71 -19.59 -2.98 -13.44
C VAL A 71 -19.01 -1.76 -12.74
N ILE A 72 -18.11 -1.00 -13.38
CA ILE A 72 -17.57 0.24 -12.80
C ILE A 72 -18.67 1.29 -12.60
N SER A 73 -19.55 1.47 -13.58
CA SER A 73 -20.65 2.43 -13.50
C SER A 73 -21.62 2.09 -12.36
N ALA A 74 -22.00 0.81 -12.23
CA ALA A 74 -22.91 0.32 -11.20
C ALA A 74 -22.38 0.49 -9.76
N GLN A 75 -21.07 0.65 -9.57
CA GLN A 75 -20.47 0.86 -8.25
C GLN A 75 -20.69 2.30 -7.71
N GLY A 76 -21.18 3.22 -8.55
CA GLY A 76 -21.45 4.60 -8.18
C GLY A 76 -20.19 5.45 -7.94
N PRO A 77 -20.35 6.75 -7.64
CA PRO A 77 -19.26 7.73 -7.64
C PRO A 77 -18.18 7.47 -6.57
N ARG A 78 -18.53 6.79 -5.47
CA ARG A 78 -17.59 6.46 -4.37
C ARG A 78 -17.09 5.02 -4.39
N GLY A 79 -17.55 4.20 -5.34
CA GLY A 79 -17.21 2.78 -5.38
C GLY A 79 -15.70 2.55 -5.52
N HIS A 80 -15.02 3.39 -6.30
CA HIS A 80 -13.57 3.31 -6.47
C HIS A 80 -12.80 3.55 -5.17
N LEU A 81 -13.15 4.62 -4.43
CA LEU A 81 -12.53 4.95 -3.15
C LEU A 81 -12.73 3.84 -2.12
N LYS A 82 -13.94 3.27 -2.03
CA LYS A 82 -14.21 2.13 -1.13
C LYS A 82 -13.31 0.92 -1.45
N ARG A 83 -13.09 0.61 -2.72
CA ARG A 83 -12.17 -0.48 -3.13
C ARG A 83 -10.71 -0.18 -2.82
N LEU A 84 -10.32 1.09 -2.81
CA LEU A 84 -8.95 1.52 -2.49
C LEU A 84 -8.74 1.85 -1.00
N ALA A 85 -9.79 1.76 -0.17
CA ALA A 85 -9.71 2.10 1.25
C ALA A 85 -8.62 1.30 1.99
N TRP A 86 -8.47 0.01 1.68
CA TRP A 86 -7.40 -0.83 2.28
C TRP A 86 -5.99 -0.40 1.83
N LEU A 87 -5.86 0.23 0.66
CA LEU A 87 -4.59 0.64 0.07
C LEU A 87 -4.11 1.95 0.67
N TYR A 88 -5.01 2.96 0.72
CA TYR A 88 -4.71 4.30 1.21
C TYR A 88 -4.91 4.47 2.72
N GLY A 89 -5.76 3.66 3.35
CA GLY A 89 -5.94 3.64 4.80
C GLY A 89 -4.91 2.78 5.53
N HIS A 90 -3.89 2.26 4.83
CA HIS A 90 -2.85 1.44 5.45
C HIS A 90 -1.87 2.33 6.23
N ASN A 91 -1.69 2.02 7.52
CA ASN A 91 -0.63 2.61 8.33
C ASN A 91 0.57 1.65 8.39
N ALA A 92 1.71 2.10 7.88
CA ALA A 92 2.96 1.34 7.92
C ALA A 92 3.75 1.53 9.21
N GLN A 93 3.40 2.52 10.04
CA GLN A 93 4.07 2.71 11.32
C GLN A 93 3.73 1.56 12.28
N PRO A 94 4.73 0.94 12.93
CA PRO A 94 4.50 0.03 14.04
C PRO A 94 3.67 0.75 15.11
N GLN A 95 2.55 0.16 15.53
CA GLN A 95 1.59 0.77 16.48
C GLN A 95 2.18 1.11 17.86
N ASN A 96 3.41 0.65 18.15
CA ASN A 96 4.17 0.89 19.38
C ASN A 96 5.31 1.92 19.22
N LEU A 97 5.21 2.81 18.23
CA LEU A 97 6.03 4.00 18.15
C LEU A 97 5.08 5.18 18.33
N GLU A 98 5.18 5.85 19.48
CA GLU A 98 4.48 7.12 19.71
C GLU A 98 4.71 8.04 18.50
N SER A 99 3.64 8.74 18.08
CA SER A 99 3.73 9.78 17.07
C SER A 99 4.92 10.68 17.41
N PRO A 100 5.77 11.08 16.44
CA PRO A 100 6.65 12.23 16.63
C PRO A 100 5.81 13.34 17.25
N ARG A 101 6.25 13.87 18.39
CA ARG A 101 5.58 14.98 19.09
C ARG A 101 5.15 16.01 18.05
N GLU A 102 3.90 16.48 18.16
CA GLU A 102 3.36 17.56 17.34
C GLU A 102 4.43 18.62 17.13
N ALA A 103 4.71 18.94 15.86
CA ALA A 103 5.58 20.05 15.54
C ALA A 103 5.05 21.28 16.28
N PRO A 104 5.90 22.10 16.92
CA PRO A 104 5.44 23.26 17.66
C PRO A 104 4.58 24.11 16.74
N GLU A 105 3.36 24.43 17.18
CA GLU A 105 2.46 25.33 16.46
C GLU A 105 3.24 26.60 16.12
N LEU A 106 3.43 26.83 14.82
CA LEU A 106 3.84 28.14 14.33
C LEU A 106 2.65 29.05 14.57
N ASN A 107 2.67 29.75 15.71
CA ASN A 107 1.75 30.83 16.02
C ASN A 107 1.92 31.93 14.95
N PRO A 108 0.82 32.58 14.51
CA PRO A 108 0.74 33.33 13.25
C PRO A 108 1.56 34.62 13.23
#